data_AF-A0A443SDT8-F1
#
_entry.id   AF-A0A443SDT8-F1
#
_cell.length_a   1.000
_cell.length_b   1.000
_cell.length_c   1.000
_cell.angle_alpha   90.00
_cell.angle_beta   90.00
_cell.angle_gamma   90.00
#
_symmetry.space_group_name_H-M   'P 1'
#
loop_
_entity.id
_entity.type
_entity.pdbx_description
1 polymer ?
#
loop_
_entity_poly.entity_id
_entity_poly.type
_entity_poly.pdbx_seq_one_letter_code
_entity_poly.pdbx_strand_id
1 'polypeptide(L)'
;MSTYLLWRRLCSDKKVSRNHAVLELKDSGEITLTSIHVNPCFYSSDPESSPKILKKDKTQKLIAGDIFSLLPNSYRYQIVIKDEENDEDKQGHTNDVKADDSSCNGDTNKEENSEKYSEIKESKNQ
;
A
#
# COMPACT_ATOMS: atom_id res chain seq x y z
N MET A 1 -8.26 -7.54 23.84
CA MET A 1 -9.27 -7.75 22.78
C MET A 1 -8.61 -7.30 21.48
N SER A 2 -8.27 -8.23 20.60
CA SER A 2 -7.50 -7.90 19.38
C SER A 2 -8.46 -7.37 18.32
N THR A 3 -8.37 -6.07 18.03
CA THR A 3 -9.25 -5.38 17.08
C THR A 3 -8.78 -5.67 15.66
N TYR A 4 -9.43 -6.63 15.00
CA TYR A 4 -9.21 -6.88 13.57
C TYR A 4 -10.02 -5.87 12.75
N LEU A 5 -9.35 -4.85 12.18
CA LEU A 5 -9.97 -3.96 11.20
C LEU A 5 -10.21 -4.73 9.90
N LEU A 6 -11.37 -5.38 9.81
CA LEU A 6 -11.78 -6.14 8.65
C LEU A 6 -12.28 -5.17 7.55
N TRP A 7 -11.36 -4.66 6.73
CA TRP A 7 -11.70 -3.89 5.52
C TRP A 7 -12.34 -4.80 4.45
N ARG A 8 -13.61 -5.18 4.63
CA ARG A 8 -14.41 -5.78 3.55
C ARG A 8 -15.09 -4.66 2.76
N ARG A 9 -14.63 -4.46 1.51
CA ARG A 9 -15.00 -3.46 0.46
C ARG A 9 -14.30 -2.12 0.66
N LEU A 10 -13.43 -1.62 -0.23
CA LEU A 10 -13.69 -1.19 -1.61
C LEU A 10 -12.38 -1.20 -2.44
N CYS A 11 -11.99 -2.35 -2.98
CA CYS A 11 -10.95 -2.36 -4.03
C CYS A 11 -11.50 -3.10 -5.24
N SER A 12 -11.80 -2.37 -6.30
CA SER A 12 -12.28 -2.90 -7.59
C SER A 12 -11.12 -3.28 -8.53
N ASP A 13 -9.89 -2.90 -8.18
CA ASP A 13 -8.70 -3.23 -8.96
C ASP A 13 -8.38 -4.73 -8.84
N LYS A 14 -8.31 -5.40 -9.99
CA LYS A 14 -8.01 -6.83 -10.09
C LYS A 14 -6.61 -7.19 -9.59
N LYS A 15 -5.69 -6.22 -9.50
CA LYS A 15 -4.35 -6.40 -8.92
C LYS A 15 -4.37 -6.45 -7.40
N VAL A 16 -5.46 -6.05 -6.76
CA VAL A 16 -5.58 -6.05 -5.30
C VAL A 16 -6.50 -7.19 -4.87
N SER A 17 -5.91 -8.20 -4.23
CA SER A 17 -6.65 -9.30 -3.62
C SER A 17 -7.53 -8.80 -2.47
N ARG A 18 -8.64 -9.50 -2.21
CA ARG A 18 -9.45 -9.30 -0.98
C ARG A 18 -8.67 -9.68 0.28
N ASN A 19 -7.69 -10.56 0.13
CA ASN A 19 -6.76 -10.99 1.15
C ASN A 19 -5.36 -10.58 0.67
N HIS A 20 -5.11 -9.27 0.59
CA HIS A 20 -3.84 -8.75 0.07
C HIS A 20 -2.78 -8.60 1.16
N ALA A 21 -3.19 -8.05 2.31
CA ALA A 21 -2.35 -7.85 3.47
C ALA A 21 -3.17 -8.02 4.75
N VAL A 22 -2.47 -8.28 5.85
CA VAL A 22 -3.03 -8.28 7.20
C VAL A 22 -2.33 -7.18 7.98
N LEU A 23 -3.11 -6.31 8.62
CA LEU A 23 -2.61 -5.29 9.55
C LEU A 23 -3.04 -5.71 10.95
N GLU A 24 -2.07 -5.89 11.84
CA GLU A 24 -2.31 -6.34 13.21
C GLU A 24 -1.76 -5.32 14.20
N LEU A 25 -2.56 -5.01 15.23
CA LEU A 25 -2.11 -4.25 16.40
C LEU A 25 -1.80 -5.26 17.51
N LYS A 26 -0.53 -5.36 17.89
CA LYS A 26 -0.08 -6.21 18.99
C LYS A 26 -0.41 -5.59 20.34
N ASP A 27 -0.51 -6.43 21.38
CA ASP A 27 -0.77 -5.98 22.76
C ASP A 27 0.31 -5.03 23.30
N SER A 28 1.53 -5.07 22.73
CA SER A 28 2.62 -4.14 23.02
C SER A 28 2.45 -2.76 22.38
N GLY A 29 1.34 -2.50 21.66
CA GLY A 29 1.10 -1.27 20.91
C GLY A 29 1.80 -1.22 19.55
N GLU A 30 2.43 -2.32 19.11
CA GLU A 30 3.11 -2.36 17.82
C GLU A 30 2.13 -2.69 16.69
N ILE A 31 2.19 -1.91 15.60
CA ILE A 31 1.45 -2.20 14.39
C ILE A 31 2.35 -2.98 13.44
N THR A 32 1.86 -4.10 12.92
CA THR A 32 2.58 -4.92 11.94
C THR A 32 1.75 -5.15 10.69
N LEU A 33 2.37 -4.91 9.53
CA LEU A 33 1.82 -5.21 8.21
C LEU A 33 2.45 -6.49 7.68
N THR A 34 1.62 -7.46 7.31
CA THR A 34 2.06 -8.71 6.67
C THR A 34 1.48 -8.80 5.27
N SER A 35 2.34 -8.91 4.24
CA SER A 35 1.89 -9.16 2.87
C SER A 35 1.58 -10.64 2.68
N ILE A 36 0.38 -10.99 2.20
CA ILE A 36 -0.08 -12.38 2.07
C ILE A 36 -0.37 -12.81 0.62
N HIS A 37 -0.27 -11.87 -0.32
CA HIS A 37 -0.55 -12.10 -1.74
C HIS A 37 0.72 -12.08 -2.59
N VAL A 38 0.63 -12.53 -3.85
CA VAL A 38 1.77 -12.52 -4.80
C VAL A 38 2.14 -11.12 -5.26
N ASN A 39 1.15 -10.22 -5.35
CA ASN A 39 1.42 -8.80 -5.55
C ASN A 39 1.92 -8.21 -4.23
N PRO A 40 3.11 -7.59 -4.22
CA PRO A 40 3.74 -7.13 -3.00
C PRO A 40 3.02 -5.89 -2.46
N CYS A 41 3.19 -5.66 -1.16
CA CYS A 41 2.85 -4.38 -0.56
C CYS A 41 4.07 -3.45 -0.60
N PHE A 42 3.84 -2.18 -0.35
CA PHE A 42 4.89 -1.17 -0.29
C PHE A 42 4.75 -0.37 0.99
N TYR A 43 5.87 0.16 1.50
CA TYR A 43 5.86 0.99 2.70
C TYR A 43 6.98 2.03 2.68
N SER A 44 6.74 3.18 3.30
CA SER A 44 7.72 4.24 3.48
C SER A 44 7.52 4.89 4.84
N SER A 45 8.61 5.35 5.45
CA SER A 45 8.53 6.11 6.70
C SER A 45 8.08 7.55 6.46
N ASP A 46 8.38 8.09 5.27
CA ASP A 46 8.00 9.43 4.86
C ASP A 46 7.14 9.40 3.59
N PRO A 47 6.22 10.37 3.40
CA PRO A 47 5.40 10.48 2.19
C PRO A 47 6.18 10.79 0.91
N GLU A 48 7.32 11.46 1.04
CA GLU A 48 8.20 11.83 -0.07
C GLU A 48 9.28 10.78 -0.36
N SER A 49 9.49 9.83 0.55
CA SER A 49 10.49 8.78 0.39
C SER A 49 10.02 7.72 -0.60
N SER A 50 10.98 7.16 -1.35
CA SER A 50 10.71 6.04 -2.25
C SER A 50 10.22 4.82 -1.45
N PRO A 51 9.06 4.24 -1.80
CA PRO A 51 8.49 3.16 -1.01
C PRO A 51 9.28 1.85 -1.20
N LYS A 52 9.53 1.17 -0.08
CA LYS A 52 10.19 -0.13 0.01
C LYS A 52 9.19 -1.25 -0.27
N ILE A 53 9.66 -2.33 -0.89
CA ILE A 53 8.83 -3.47 -1.25
C ILE A 53 8.76 -4.47 -0.09
N LEU A 54 7.56 -4.82 0.33
CA LEU A 54 7.26 -5.90 1.26
C LEU A 54 6.84 -7.14 0.48
N LYS A 55 7.73 -8.14 0.44
CA LYS A 55 7.51 -9.41 -0.25
C LYS A 55 6.43 -10.24 0.45
N LYS A 56 5.86 -11.20 -0.28
CA LYS A 56 4.91 -12.18 0.23
C LYS A 56 5.45 -12.90 1.47
N ASP A 57 4.56 -13.11 2.44
CA ASP A 57 4.79 -13.77 3.73
C ASP A 57 5.87 -13.08 4.59
N LYS A 58 6.14 -11.80 4.32
CA LYS A 58 6.99 -10.96 5.17
C LYS A 58 6.15 -9.98 5.96
N THR A 59 6.59 -9.77 7.19
CA THR A 59 6.00 -8.83 8.15
C THR A 59 6.93 -7.65 8.34
N GLN A 60 6.35 -6.45 8.37
CA GLN A 60 7.03 -5.19 8.62
C GLN A 60 6.36 -4.47 9.79
N LYS A 61 7.15 -4.00 10.75
CA LYS A 61 6.67 -3.11 11.81
C LYS A 61 6.46 -1.72 11.24
N LEU A 62 5.32 -1.12 11.54
CA LEU A 62 4.95 0.25 11.18
C LEU A 62 4.73 1.07 12.45
N ILE A 63 5.02 2.36 12.37
CA ILE A 63 4.76 3.34 13.43
C ILE A 63 3.75 4.39 12.98
N ALA A 64 3.25 5.20 13.91
CA ALA A 64 2.43 6.35 13.57
C ALA A 64 3.18 7.28 12.61
N GLY A 65 2.49 7.72 11.55
CA GLY A 65 3.07 8.54 10.50
C GLY A 65 3.57 7.75 9.28
N ASP A 66 3.93 6.47 9.43
CA ASP A 66 4.36 5.62 8.31
C ASP A 66 3.24 5.46 7.28
N ILE A 67 3.63 5.22 6.04
CA ILE A 67 2.72 5.02 4.93
C ILE A 67 2.93 3.63 4.36
N PHE A 68 1.84 2.95 4.02
CA PHE A 68 1.88 1.72 3.25
C PHE A 68 0.94 1.80 2.05
N SER A 69 1.21 1.00 1.02
CA SER A 69 0.36 0.90 -0.15
C SER A 69 0.27 -0.51 -0.71
N LEU A 70 -0.85 -0.79 -1.38
CA LEU A 70 -1.11 -2.09 -2.01
C LEU A 70 -0.59 -2.15 -3.46
N LEU A 71 -0.34 -0.98 -4.06
CA LEU A 71 0.26 -0.80 -5.38
C LEU A 71 1.31 0.32 -5.31
N PRO A 72 2.26 0.40 -6.28
CA PRO A 72 3.32 1.39 -6.25
C PRO A 72 2.82 2.84 -6.13
N ASN A 73 1.75 3.18 -6.87
CA ASN A 73 1.26 4.56 -7.00
C ASN A 73 -0.21 4.72 -6.59
N SER A 74 -0.81 3.74 -5.93
CA SER A 74 -2.25 3.75 -5.61
C SER A 74 -2.54 2.98 -4.33
N TYR A 75 -3.72 3.23 -3.75
CA TYR A 75 -4.14 2.63 -2.47
C TYR A 75 -3.08 2.87 -1.37
N ARG A 76 -2.67 4.14 -1.20
CA ARG A 76 -1.73 4.60 -0.17
C ARG A 76 -2.49 4.97 1.09
N TYR A 77 -2.01 4.52 2.24
CA TYR A 77 -2.63 4.73 3.55
C TYR A 77 -1.57 5.15 4.56
N GLN A 78 -1.90 6.10 5.42
CA GLN A 78 -1.05 6.54 6.52
C GLN A 78 -1.52 5.92 7.84
N ILE A 79 -0.57 5.49 8.66
CA ILE A 79 -0.83 4.96 9.99
C ILE A 79 -1.09 6.12 10.95
N VAL A 80 -2.28 6.11 11.55
CA VAL A 80 -2.69 7.07 12.59
C VAL A 80 -3.11 6.26 13.82
N ILE A 81 -2.44 6.50 14.94
CA ILE A 81 -2.81 5.94 16.24
C ILE A 81 -3.59 7.03 16.96
N LYS A 82 -4.81 6.71 17.41
CA LYS A 82 -5.62 7.59 18.24
C LYS A 82 -5.69 6.97 19.63
N ASP A 83 -5.23 7.72 20.63
CA ASP A 83 -5.49 7.38 22.02
C ASP A 83 -6.91 7.88 22.35
N GLU A 84 -7.74 7.04 22.98
CA GLU A 84 -9.16 7.35 23.22
C GLU A 84 -9.40 8.45 24.27
N GLU A 85 -8.37 9.15 24.73
CA GLU A 85 -8.48 10.24 25.69
C GLU A 85 -8.25 11.61 25.03
N ASN A 86 -9.37 12.25 24.65
CA ASN A 86 -9.51 13.62 24.16
C ASN A 86 -8.96 13.90 22.75
N ASP A 87 -9.86 14.00 21.76
CA ASP A 87 -9.92 15.18 20.89
C ASP A 87 -11.21 15.14 20.05
N GLU A 88 -12.12 16.06 20.38
CA GLU A 88 -13.08 16.63 19.44
C GLU A 88 -12.27 17.46 18.41
N ASP A 89 -12.69 17.47 17.14
CA ASP A 89 -12.09 18.17 15.97
C ASP A 89 -10.87 17.49 15.30
N LYS A 90 -10.78 17.28 13.97
CA LYS A 90 -11.41 17.87 12.79
C LYS A 90 -11.65 16.81 11.72
N GLN A 91 -12.88 16.72 11.22
CA GLN A 91 -13.17 16.12 9.91
C GLN A 91 -12.57 17.03 8.83
N GLY A 92 -11.46 16.62 8.23
CA GLY A 92 -10.97 17.22 6.99
C GLY A 92 -11.89 16.83 5.84
N HIS A 93 -12.66 17.79 5.35
CA HIS A 93 -13.38 17.70 4.09
C HIS A 93 -12.46 17.22 2.96
N THR A 94 -12.80 16.11 2.32
CA THR A 94 -12.44 15.86 0.91
C THR A 94 -13.71 15.53 0.15
N ASN A 95 -14.38 16.58 -0.33
CA ASN A 95 -15.36 16.48 -1.40
C ASN A 95 -15.15 17.71 -2.28
N ASP A 96 -14.23 17.58 -3.24
CA ASP A 96 -14.23 18.32 -4.51
C ASP A 96 -13.19 17.70 -5.44
N VAL A 97 -13.49 16.49 -5.95
CA VAL A 97 -12.98 16.08 -7.26
C VAL A 97 -14.20 15.96 -8.14
N LYS A 98 -14.37 16.99 -8.98
CA LYS A 98 -15.31 17.00 -10.09
C LYS A 98 -15.07 15.75 -10.93
N ALA A 99 -16.14 15.01 -11.20
CA ALA A 99 -16.17 14.05 -12.29
C ALA A 99 -15.90 14.81 -13.59
N ASP A 100 -14.73 14.62 -14.19
CA ASP A 100 -14.52 14.94 -15.58
C ASP A 100 -15.05 13.77 -16.43
N ASP A 101 -16.27 13.97 -16.92
CA ASP A 101 -16.71 13.30 -18.14
C ASP A 101 -15.75 13.72 -19.27
N SER A 102 -14.93 12.78 -19.71
CA SER A 102 -14.24 12.86 -20.99
C SER A 102 -14.11 11.47 -21.58
N SER A 103 -15.20 11.06 -22.22
CA SER A 103 -15.17 10.08 -23.31
C SER A 103 -14.16 10.51 -24.39
N CYS A 104 -13.11 9.72 -24.60
CA CYS A 104 -12.42 9.67 -25.89
C CYS A 104 -12.30 8.22 -26.37
N ASN A 105 -12.96 7.96 -27.50
CA ASN A 105 -12.83 6.76 -28.31
C ASN A 105 -11.53 6.81 -29.11
N GLY A 106 -10.93 5.65 -29.40
CA GLY A 106 -9.85 5.53 -30.38
C GLY A 106 -9.12 4.20 -30.36
N ASP A 107 -9.67 3.22 -31.09
CA ASP A 107 -9.00 1.97 -31.48
C ASP A 107 -7.67 2.21 -32.24
N THR A 108 -6.67 1.34 -32.03
CA THR A 108 -6.03 0.47 -33.05
C THR A 108 -4.56 0.12 -32.69
N ASN A 109 -4.33 -1.17 -32.42
CA ASN A 109 -3.17 -2.05 -32.73
C ASN A 109 -1.79 -1.43 -33.07
N LYS A 110 -0.70 -1.88 -32.42
CA LYS A 110 0.16 -3.05 -32.77
C LYS A 110 1.55 -2.98 -32.10
N GLU A 111 2.03 -4.19 -31.78
CA GLU A 111 3.41 -4.69 -31.83
C GLU A 111 4.45 -4.41 -30.71
N GLU A 112 5.27 -5.45 -30.59
CA GLU A 112 6.22 -5.89 -29.57
C GLU A 112 7.48 -5.01 -29.44
N ASN A 113 8.10 -4.99 -28.26
CA ASN A 113 9.51 -5.33 -28.01
C ASN A 113 9.77 -5.20 -26.49
N SER A 114 9.95 -6.28 -25.72
CA SER A 114 11.27 -6.82 -25.32
C SER A 114 12.32 -5.73 -25.04
N GLU A 115 12.69 -5.58 -23.75
CA GLU A 115 14.09 -5.36 -23.31
C GLU A 115 14.21 -5.34 -21.77
N LYS A 116 14.69 -6.48 -21.25
CA LYS A 116 15.95 -6.62 -20.49
C LYS A 116 16.24 -5.60 -19.37
N TYR A 117 16.09 -6.05 -18.11
CA TYR A 117 16.87 -5.52 -16.99
C TYR A 117 17.84 -6.57 -16.45
N SER A 118 19.05 -6.08 -16.21
CA SER A 118 20.33 -6.74 -16.17
C SER A 118 20.69 -7.44 -14.88
N GLU A 119 21.47 -8.51 -15.04
CA GLU A 119 22.28 -9.22 -14.03
C GLU A 119 23.08 -8.25 -13.16
N ILE A 120 22.95 -8.39 -11.83
CA ILE A 120 23.94 -7.88 -10.89
C ILE A 120 24.89 -9.04 -10.59
N LYS A 121 26.12 -8.93 -11.08
CA LYS A 121 27.21 -9.87 -10.81
C LYS A 121 27.55 -9.85 -9.32
N GLU A 122 27.52 -11.02 -8.72
CA GLU A 122 28.00 -11.31 -7.37
C GLU A 122 29.54 -11.31 -7.37
N SER A 123 30.14 -10.40 -6.60
CA SER A 123 31.55 -10.44 -6.27
C SER A 123 31.81 -11.55 -5.25
N LYS A 124 32.65 -12.53 -5.59
CA LYS A 124 33.27 -13.41 -4.60
C LYS A 124 34.79 -13.30 -4.67
N ASN A 125 35.29 -12.86 -3.52
CA ASN A 125 36.66 -12.75 -3.07
C ASN A 125 37.16 -14.14 -2.71
N GLN A 126 38.24 -14.62 -3.33
CA GLN A 126 39.21 -15.53 -2.72
C GLN A 126 40.50 -15.62 -3.54
#